data_AF-A0A316W3Q4-F1
#
_entry.id   AF-A0A316W3Q4-F1
#
_cell.length_a   1.000
_cell.length_b   1.000
_cell.length_c   1.000
_cell.angle_alpha   90.00
_cell.angle_beta   90.00
_cell.angle_gamma   90.00
#
_symmetry.space_group_name_H-M   'P 1'
#
loop_
_entity.id
_entity.type
_entity.pdbx_description
1 polymer ?
#
loop_
_entity_poly.entity_id
_entity_poly.type
_entity_poly.pdbx_seq_one_letter_code
_entity_poly.pdbx_strand_id
1 'polypeptide(L)'
;MATLSSATRSTLRKQLRDFLSRCESSSSSSQGHLPLILYPSPDAFPPRVSGALHISVLDSSFNPPSNAHLALSTLVPPASTSEHPNAHLLLFSATNADKGTGRSGDLKPENRLDLMLLLAKDVEAALKGAGQEANVFVGLVDKPLMGDKSSLIHALLRQHGHTPAVHSEGAHASDGASPARLHYIVGTDTLVRFFEPKYYGGQEGFERVCRQFFEVERTRFLCVKRPASRNSADAEQVKKEEEEVLSRANIRRRVECGDVVVVDVPEAEGISSTRVRKLLQGSQPAEQKRTELKQLVTPSIAEYLLNEQSIWME
;
A
#
# COMPACT_ATOMS: atom_id res chain seq x y z
N MET A 1 -12.08 -17.67 12.69
CA MET A 1 -11.45 -16.33 12.81
C MET A 1 -12.48 -15.39 13.43
N ALA A 2 -12.11 -14.60 14.43
CA ALA A 2 -13.04 -13.65 15.03
C ALA A 2 -13.30 -12.49 14.05
N THR A 3 -14.51 -12.44 13.49
CA THR A 3 -15.05 -11.27 12.80
C THR A 3 -15.06 -10.09 13.77
N LEU A 4 -14.82 -8.87 13.27
CA LEU A 4 -14.96 -7.68 14.10
C LEU A 4 -16.39 -7.62 14.66
N SER A 5 -16.54 -7.22 15.92
CA SER A 5 -17.87 -7.02 16.49
C SER A 5 -18.66 -6.01 15.63
N SER A 6 -19.98 -6.19 15.54
CA SER A 6 -20.85 -5.26 14.79
C SER A 6 -20.67 -3.81 15.26
N ALA A 7 -20.52 -3.60 16.57
CA ALA A 7 -20.27 -2.29 17.16
C ALA A 7 -18.93 -1.69 16.71
N THR A 8 -17.84 -2.47 16.76
CA THR A 8 -16.51 -2.02 16.30
C THR A 8 -16.54 -1.66 14.83
N ARG A 9 -17.14 -2.52 13.98
CA ARG A 9 -17.29 -2.28 12.53
C ARG A 9 -18.06 -0.98 12.26
N SER A 10 -19.16 -0.75 12.98
CA SER A 10 -19.95 0.48 12.87
C SER A 10 -19.14 1.74 13.22
N THR A 11 -18.38 1.70 14.32
CA THR A 11 -17.50 2.79 14.75
C THR A 11 -16.43 3.11 13.71
N LEU A 12 -15.72 2.09 13.19
CA LEU A 12 -14.68 2.29 12.18
C LEU A 12 -15.25 2.85 10.87
N ARG A 13 -16.40 2.36 10.42
CA ARG A 13 -17.10 2.91 9.25
C ARG A 13 -17.55 4.36 9.47
N LYS A 14 -17.94 4.73 10.69
CA LYS A 14 -18.24 6.13 11.04
C LYS A 14 -16.98 7.00 10.96
N GLN A 15 -15.88 6.56 11.56
CA GLN A 15 -14.60 7.29 11.49
C GLN A 15 -14.12 7.49 10.05
N LEU A 16 -14.29 6.48 9.18
CA LEU A 16 -14.03 6.61 7.74
C LEU A 16 -14.89 7.71 7.12
N ARG A 17 -16.21 7.69 7.31
CA ARG A 17 -17.10 8.72 6.75
C ARG A 17 -16.74 10.11 7.25
N ASP A 18 -16.47 10.24 8.55
CA ASP A 18 -16.06 11.52 9.16
C ASP A 18 -14.74 12.00 8.55
N PHE A 19 -13.78 11.11 8.29
CA PHE A 19 -12.52 11.44 7.63
C PHE A 19 -12.74 11.89 6.18
N LEU A 20 -13.52 11.14 5.39
CA LEU A 20 -13.81 11.48 4.00
C LEU A 20 -14.53 12.83 3.88
N SER A 21 -15.50 13.09 4.75
CA SER A 21 -16.22 14.38 4.81
C SER A 21 -15.28 15.57 5.14
N ARG A 22 -14.32 15.38 6.05
CA ARG A 22 -13.28 16.39 6.33
C ARG A 22 -12.38 16.65 5.13
N CYS A 23 -12.04 15.62 4.36
CA CYS A 23 -11.23 15.76 3.15
C CYS A 23 -11.95 16.57 2.06
N GLU A 24 -13.24 16.30 1.85
CA GLU A 24 -14.06 17.01 0.86
C GLU A 24 -14.23 18.49 1.21
N SER A 25 -14.56 18.78 2.47
CA SER A 25 -14.74 20.15 2.99
C SER A 25 -13.46 20.98 3.04
N SER A 26 -12.29 20.33 3.09
CA SER A 26 -10.98 20.99 3.15
C SER A 26 -10.29 21.11 1.78
N SER A 27 -10.97 20.78 0.68
CA SER A 27 -10.40 20.80 -0.68
C SER A 27 -9.89 22.18 -1.15
N SER A 28 -10.17 23.25 -0.40
CA SER A 28 -9.66 24.61 -0.62
C SER A 28 -8.44 24.99 0.26
N SER A 29 -8.05 24.17 1.24
CA SER A 29 -6.89 24.43 2.09
C SER A 29 -5.64 23.70 1.58
N SER A 30 -4.50 24.38 1.61
CA SER A 30 -3.21 23.80 1.20
C SER A 30 -2.62 22.81 2.22
N GLN A 31 -3.14 22.79 3.45
CA GLN A 31 -2.72 21.89 4.52
C GLN A 31 -3.44 20.55 4.44
N GLY A 32 -2.70 19.46 4.23
CA GLY A 32 -3.25 18.11 4.26
C GLY A 32 -3.59 17.64 5.67
N HIS A 33 -4.56 16.74 5.79
CA HIS A 33 -4.86 16.08 7.06
C HIS A 33 -3.80 15.02 7.36
N LEU A 34 -3.41 14.90 8.63
CA LEU A 34 -2.56 13.78 9.03
C LEU A 34 -3.29 12.45 8.77
N PRO A 35 -2.54 11.38 8.42
CA PRO A 35 -3.15 10.09 8.17
C PRO A 35 -3.91 9.59 9.39
N LEU A 36 -5.11 9.03 9.17
CA LEU A 36 -5.91 8.41 10.23
C LEU A 36 -5.62 6.92 10.27
N ILE A 37 -5.06 6.42 11.37
CA ILE A 37 -4.89 4.99 11.62
C ILE A 37 -6.18 4.43 12.22
N LEU A 38 -6.85 3.54 11.48
CA LEU A 38 -8.12 2.91 11.88
C LEU A 38 -7.94 1.57 12.56
N TYR A 39 -6.89 0.85 12.20
CA TYR A 39 -6.56 -0.45 12.77
C TYR A 39 -5.08 -0.48 13.08
N PRO A 40 -4.73 -0.70 14.34
CA PRO A 40 -3.36 -1.03 14.71
C PRO A 40 -3.30 -2.42 15.36
N SER A 41 -2.32 -3.21 14.97
CA SER A 41 -1.85 -4.41 15.68
C SER A 41 -0.33 -4.28 15.72
N PRO A 42 0.32 -3.96 16.86
CA PRO A 42 -0.18 -3.82 18.23
C PRO A 42 -1.07 -2.58 18.45
N ASP A 43 -1.66 -2.43 19.64
CA ASP A 43 -2.66 -1.40 20.01
C ASP A 43 -2.23 0.08 19.87
N ALA A 44 -1.00 0.36 19.43
CA ALA A 44 -0.48 1.70 19.24
C ALA A 44 0.29 1.83 17.92
N PHE A 45 0.07 2.96 17.24
CA PHE A 45 0.89 3.40 16.12
C PHE A 45 1.81 4.55 16.56
N PRO A 46 3.08 4.58 16.13
CA PRO A 46 3.81 3.46 15.53
C PRO A 46 4.08 2.34 16.56
N PRO A 47 4.46 1.12 16.13
CA PRO A 47 4.77 0.04 17.04
C PRO A 47 6.07 0.34 17.80
N ARG A 48 6.18 -0.15 19.03
CA ARG A 48 7.43 -0.11 19.78
C ARG A 48 8.34 -1.22 19.27
N VAL A 49 9.37 -0.84 18.54
CA VAL A 49 10.39 -1.77 18.00
C VAL A 49 11.76 -1.49 18.63
N SER A 50 12.60 -2.52 18.69
CA SER A 50 14.00 -2.33 19.07
C SER A 50 14.79 -1.81 17.85
N GLY A 51 15.31 -0.59 17.93
CA GLY A 51 16.09 0.03 16.85
C GLY A 51 15.25 0.85 15.87
N ALA A 52 15.63 0.83 14.59
CA ALA A 52 14.97 1.63 13.56
C ALA A 52 13.62 1.02 13.13
N LEU A 53 12.62 1.88 12.96
CA LEU A 53 11.30 1.52 12.46
C LEU A 53 11.29 1.52 10.93
N HIS A 54 11.06 0.36 10.32
CA HIS A 54 10.96 0.23 8.87
C HIS A 54 9.53 -0.19 8.50
N ILE A 55 8.80 0.72 7.86
CA ILE A 55 7.38 0.49 7.52
C ILE A 55 7.26 0.19 6.04
N SER A 56 6.80 -1.01 5.67
CA SER A 56 6.35 -1.28 4.31
C SER A 56 4.98 -0.65 4.10
N VAL A 57 4.84 0.17 3.06
CA VAL A 57 3.58 0.86 2.75
C VAL A 57 3.01 0.29 1.46
N LEU A 58 1.85 -0.36 1.55
CA LEU A 58 1.06 -0.80 0.39
C LEU A 58 -0.10 0.17 0.17
N ASP A 59 0.09 1.12 -0.73
CA ASP A 59 -0.92 2.10 -1.16
C ASP A 59 -1.71 1.57 -2.36
N SER A 60 -2.95 1.14 -2.12
CA SER A 60 -3.80 0.52 -3.13
C SER A 60 -5.26 0.93 -2.98
N SER A 61 -6.03 0.73 -4.04
CA SER A 61 -7.47 0.93 -4.02
C SER A 61 -8.25 -0.13 -3.24
N PHE A 62 -7.64 -1.30 -2.97
CA PHE A 62 -8.23 -2.44 -2.24
C PHE A 62 -9.67 -2.76 -2.66
N ASN A 63 -9.88 -2.98 -3.96
CA ASN A 63 -11.23 -2.99 -4.56
C ASN A 63 -11.55 -4.23 -5.41
N PRO A 64 -11.66 -5.44 -4.84
CA PRO A 64 -11.29 -5.81 -3.46
C PRO A 64 -9.78 -6.12 -3.33
N PRO A 65 -9.24 -6.22 -2.10
CA PRO A 65 -7.96 -6.88 -1.84
C PRO A 65 -7.97 -8.33 -2.38
N SER A 66 -6.77 -8.87 -2.62
CA SER A 66 -6.55 -10.17 -3.26
C SER A 66 -5.31 -10.85 -2.70
N ASN A 67 -5.05 -12.09 -3.10
CA ASN A 67 -3.83 -12.82 -2.73
C ASN A 67 -2.55 -12.10 -3.20
N ALA A 68 -2.62 -11.33 -4.29
CA ALA A 68 -1.52 -10.45 -4.69
C ALA A 68 -1.24 -9.38 -3.61
N HIS A 69 -2.27 -8.76 -3.04
CA HIS A 69 -2.06 -7.77 -1.97
C HIS A 69 -1.48 -8.41 -0.71
N LEU A 70 -1.89 -9.65 -0.37
CA LEU A 70 -1.31 -10.41 0.73
C LEU A 70 0.18 -10.66 0.48
N ALA A 71 0.53 -11.24 -0.67
CA ALA A 71 1.91 -11.53 -1.04
C ALA A 71 2.81 -10.29 -1.03
N LEU A 72 2.29 -9.16 -1.54
CA LEU A 72 2.98 -7.87 -1.49
C LEU A 72 3.17 -7.38 -0.05
N SER A 73 2.15 -7.47 0.80
CA SER A 73 2.20 -6.96 2.18
C SER A 73 3.17 -7.75 3.06
N THR A 74 3.38 -9.04 2.76
CA THR A 74 4.30 -9.93 3.46
C THR A 74 5.63 -10.10 2.72
N LEU A 75 5.92 -9.24 1.75
CA LEU A 75 7.15 -9.29 0.98
C LEU A 75 8.35 -9.07 1.90
N VAL A 76 9.29 -10.00 1.85
CA VAL A 76 10.62 -9.83 2.47
C VAL A 76 11.57 -9.35 1.38
N PRO A 77 12.12 -8.12 1.49
CA PRO A 77 13.11 -7.63 0.54
C PRO A 77 14.35 -8.54 0.50
N PRO A 78 15.10 -8.56 -0.63
CA PRO A 78 16.31 -9.37 -0.75
C PRO A 78 17.31 -9.11 0.38
N ALA A 79 18.07 -10.13 0.81
CA ALA A 79 19.04 -9.99 1.91
C ALA A 79 20.14 -8.93 1.68
N SER A 80 20.33 -8.49 0.43
CA SER A 80 21.21 -7.36 0.09
C SER A 80 20.69 -6.02 0.62
N THR A 81 19.41 -5.92 0.99
CA THR A 81 18.90 -4.78 1.73
C THR A 81 19.10 -5.04 3.22
N SER A 82 19.96 -4.27 3.87
CA SER A 82 20.23 -4.38 5.33
C SER A 82 19.04 -4.01 6.22
N GLU A 83 17.91 -3.63 5.63
CA GLU A 83 16.77 -3.00 6.31
C GLU A 83 15.47 -3.67 5.89
N HIS A 84 15.04 -4.66 6.68
CA HIS A 84 13.76 -5.31 6.46
C HIS A 84 12.63 -4.53 7.16
N PRO A 85 11.46 -4.38 6.53
CA PRO A 85 10.27 -3.87 7.19
C PRO A 85 9.95 -4.69 8.45
N ASN A 86 9.75 -3.98 9.56
CA ASN A 86 9.28 -4.52 10.83
C ASN A 86 7.90 -3.95 11.22
N ALA A 87 7.26 -3.24 10.28
CA ALA A 87 5.88 -2.77 10.35
C ALA A 87 5.27 -2.70 8.95
N HIS A 88 3.96 -2.83 8.86
CA HIS A 88 3.22 -2.97 7.60
C HIS A 88 2.00 -2.05 7.61
N LEU A 89 1.92 -1.12 6.66
CA LEU A 89 0.83 -0.17 6.52
C LEU A 89 0.06 -0.42 5.22
N LEU A 90 -1.19 -0.86 5.36
CA LEU A 90 -2.17 -0.88 4.28
C LEU A 90 -2.81 0.50 4.18
N LEU A 91 -2.42 1.27 3.14
CA LEU A 91 -2.80 2.67 3.00
C LEU A 91 -3.90 2.83 1.96
N PHE A 92 -5.02 3.41 2.37
CA PHE A 92 -6.11 3.78 1.45
C PHE A 92 -6.15 5.29 1.26
N SER A 93 -6.09 5.72 0.01
CA SER A 93 -6.29 7.13 -0.36
C SER A 93 -7.69 7.35 -0.90
N ALA A 94 -8.39 8.34 -0.32
CA ALA A 94 -9.73 8.74 -0.75
C ALA A 94 -9.74 9.27 -2.20
N THR A 95 -8.64 9.91 -2.62
CA THR A 95 -8.45 10.43 -3.97
C THR A 95 -7.21 9.82 -4.60
N ASN A 96 -7.28 9.44 -5.87
CA ASN A 96 -6.11 9.01 -6.65
C ASN A 96 -5.92 9.97 -7.82
N ALA A 97 -4.67 10.34 -8.12
CA ALA A 97 -4.32 11.36 -9.11
C ALA A 97 -5.02 11.17 -10.49
N ASP A 98 -5.19 9.91 -10.94
CA ASP A 98 -5.80 9.60 -12.23
C ASP A 98 -7.25 9.08 -12.15
N LYS A 99 -7.81 8.86 -10.94
CA LYS A 99 -9.11 8.17 -10.77
C LYS A 99 -10.19 8.97 -10.03
N GLY A 100 -9.89 10.20 -9.58
CA GLY A 100 -10.87 11.02 -8.85
C GLY A 100 -11.46 10.27 -7.65
N THR A 101 -12.78 10.26 -7.51
CA THR A 101 -13.53 9.65 -6.40
C THR A 101 -13.92 8.18 -6.62
N GLY A 102 -13.59 7.57 -7.78
CA GLY A 102 -13.91 6.16 -8.09
C GLY A 102 -14.38 5.92 -9.53
N ARG A 103 -14.79 4.69 -9.84
CA ARG A 103 -15.39 4.29 -11.14
C ARG A 103 -16.67 3.48 -10.92
N SER A 104 -17.57 3.44 -11.90
CA SER A 104 -18.73 2.52 -11.86
C SER A 104 -18.25 1.06 -11.70
N GLY A 105 -18.90 0.31 -10.81
CA GLY A 105 -18.51 -1.05 -10.43
C GLY A 105 -17.44 -1.13 -9.34
N ASP A 106 -17.05 -0.02 -8.75
CA ASP A 106 -16.20 0.02 -7.56
C ASP A 106 -16.99 -0.28 -6.28
N LEU A 107 -16.35 -0.93 -5.31
CA LEU A 107 -16.89 -1.10 -3.98
C LEU A 107 -17.00 0.24 -3.24
N LYS A 108 -18.07 0.39 -2.45
CA LYS A 108 -18.24 1.50 -1.49
C LYS A 108 -17.03 1.55 -0.53
N PRO A 109 -16.53 2.74 -0.14
CA PRO A 109 -15.37 2.85 0.76
C PRO A 109 -15.47 2.03 2.04
N GLU A 110 -16.66 1.94 2.64
CA GLU A 110 -16.92 1.14 3.85
C GLU A 110 -16.71 -0.35 3.63
N ASN A 111 -17.09 -0.86 2.45
CA ASN A 111 -16.88 -2.26 2.09
C ASN A 111 -15.38 -2.53 1.84
N ARG A 112 -14.67 -1.57 1.22
CA ARG A 112 -13.22 -1.67 1.05
C ARG A 112 -12.50 -1.67 2.39
N LEU A 113 -12.91 -0.82 3.33
CA LEU A 113 -12.36 -0.81 4.68
C LEU A 113 -12.54 -2.17 5.36
N ASP A 114 -13.74 -2.74 5.34
CA ASP A 114 -13.95 -4.06 5.96
C ASP A 114 -13.04 -5.13 5.35
N LEU A 115 -12.91 -5.11 4.02
CA LEU A 115 -12.03 -6.02 3.30
C LEU A 115 -10.54 -5.79 3.62
N MET A 116 -10.11 -4.53 3.81
CA MET A 116 -8.76 -4.20 4.27
C MET A 116 -8.50 -4.68 5.70
N LEU A 117 -9.49 -4.63 6.58
CA LEU A 117 -9.38 -5.16 7.95
C LEU A 117 -9.28 -6.69 7.97
N LEU A 118 -9.94 -7.37 7.02
CA LEU A 118 -9.74 -8.81 6.80
C LEU A 118 -8.33 -9.09 6.26
N LEU A 119 -7.89 -8.35 5.25
CA LEU A 119 -6.53 -8.47 4.72
C LEU A 119 -5.48 -8.24 5.81
N ALA A 120 -5.65 -7.24 6.68
CA ALA A 120 -4.72 -6.95 7.77
C ALA A 120 -4.55 -8.16 8.70
N LYS A 121 -5.66 -8.84 9.06
CA LYS A 121 -5.61 -10.06 9.87
C LYS A 121 -4.94 -11.22 9.13
N ASP A 122 -5.15 -11.34 7.82
CA ASP A 122 -4.49 -12.37 7.03
C ASP A 122 -2.98 -12.12 6.91
N VAL A 123 -2.56 -10.84 6.79
CA VAL A 123 -1.16 -10.43 6.84
C VAL A 123 -0.55 -10.78 8.20
N GLU A 124 -1.22 -10.46 9.30
CA GLU A 124 -0.75 -10.83 10.64
C GLU A 124 -0.59 -12.34 10.81
N ALA A 125 -1.55 -13.12 10.32
CA ALA A 125 -1.50 -14.57 10.39
C ALA A 125 -0.32 -15.13 9.59
N ALA A 126 -0.06 -14.57 8.40
CA ALA A 126 1.08 -14.94 7.57
C ALA A 126 2.42 -14.59 8.24
N LEU A 127 2.55 -13.36 8.78
CA LEU A 127 3.76 -12.93 9.50
C LEU A 127 4.03 -13.80 10.74
N LYS A 128 3.00 -14.06 11.56
CA LYS A 128 3.11 -14.95 12.73
C LYS A 128 3.50 -16.37 12.32
N GLY A 129 2.92 -16.89 11.22
CA GLY A 129 3.26 -18.19 10.66
C GLY A 129 4.71 -18.30 10.18
N ALA A 130 5.29 -17.17 9.75
CA ALA A 130 6.70 -17.05 9.38
C ALA A 130 7.64 -16.73 10.57
N GLY A 131 7.12 -16.63 11.79
CA GLY A 131 7.90 -16.28 12.99
C GLY A 131 8.32 -14.80 13.06
N GLN A 132 7.62 -13.91 12.33
CA GLN A 132 7.88 -12.47 12.30
C GLN A 132 6.93 -11.71 13.23
N GLU A 133 7.35 -10.51 13.66
CA GLU A 133 6.47 -9.58 14.37
C GLU A 133 5.34 -9.10 13.44
N ALA A 134 4.11 -9.18 13.94
CA ALA A 134 2.92 -8.84 13.16
C ALA A 134 2.45 -7.42 13.43
N ASN A 135 3.32 -6.45 13.15
CA ASN A 135 3.04 -5.03 13.31
C ASN A 135 2.27 -4.49 12.08
N VAL A 136 0.95 -4.65 12.03
CA VAL A 136 0.09 -4.34 10.88
C VAL A 136 -0.88 -3.19 11.17
N PHE A 137 -0.98 -2.27 10.21
CA PHE A 137 -1.78 -1.06 10.32
C PHE A 137 -2.67 -0.85 9.09
N VAL A 138 -3.86 -0.30 9.30
CA VAL A 138 -4.73 0.23 8.23
C VAL A 138 -4.85 1.74 8.41
N GLY A 139 -4.42 2.49 7.40
CA GLY A 139 -4.42 3.95 7.42
C GLY A 139 -5.21 4.57 6.28
N LEU A 140 -5.75 5.75 6.53
CA LEU A 140 -6.39 6.63 5.53
C LEU A 140 -5.52 7.85 5.27
N VAL A 141 -5.45 8.28 4.01
CA VAL A 141 -4.79 9.54 3.60
C VAL A 141 -5.62 10.28 2.57
N ASP A 142 -5.49 11.61 2.53
CA ASP A 142 -6.32 12.49 1.70
C ASP A 142 -5.61 12.99 0.43
N LYS A 143 -4.28 12.87 0.36
CA LYS A 143 -3.47 13.36 -0.75
C LYS A 143 -3.40 12.36 -1.92
N PRO A 144 -3.47 12.84 -3.19
CA PRO A 144 -3.45 11.97 -4.35
C PRO A 144 -2.06 11.51 -4.78
N LEU A 145 -1.02 12.30 -4.50
CA LEU A 145 0.36 12.03 -4.94
C LEU A 145 1.18 11.33 -3.86
N MET A 146 1.99 10.35 -4.27
CA MET A 146 2.79 9.53 -3.36
C MET A 146 3.76 10.35 -2.50
N GLY A 147 4.36 11.40 -3.08
CA GLY A 147 5.26 12.30 -2.36
C GLY A 147 4.56 12.94 -1.15
N ASP A 148 3.38 13.51 -1.38
CA ASP A 148 2.60 14.15 -0.31
C ASP A 148 2.11 13.13 0.74
N LYS A 149 1.71 11.93 0.30
CA LYS A 149 1.34 10.83 1.21
C LYS A 149 2.51 10.44 2.11
N SER A 150 3.72 10.29 1.55
CA SER A 150 4.95 9.99 2.31
C SER A 150 5.22 11.07 3.35
N SER A 151 5.17 12.35 2.95
CA SER A 151 5.40 13.46 3.86
C SER A 151 4.39 13.54 5.00
N LEU A 152 3.13 13.19 4.76
CA LEU A 152 2.09 13.14 5.80
C LEU A 152 2.34 11.99 6.79
N ILE A 153 2.78 10.82 6.33
CA ILE A 153 3.14 9.71 7.22
C ILE A 153 4.39 10.06 8.04
N HIS A 154 5.42 10.66 7.43
CA HIS A 154 6.58 11.16 8.16
C HIS A 154 6.23 12.27 9.15
N ALA A 155 5.26 13.13 8.83
CA ALA A 155 4.75 14.13 9.77
C ALA A 155 4.06 13.49 10.98
N LEU A 156 3.26 12.44 10.76
CA LEU A 156 2.66 11.66 11.84
C LEU A 156 3.74 10.98 12.69
N LEU A 157 4.71 10.30 12.07
CA LEU A 157 5.84 9.67 12.77
C LEU A 157 6.63 10.66 13.64
N ARG A 158 6.86 11.89 13.15
CA ARG A 158 7.50 12.97 13.93
C ARG A 158 6.70 13.38 15.17
N GLN A 159 5.36 13.39 15.10
CA GLN A 159 4.53 13.63 16.30
C GLN A 159 4.69 12.53 17.36
N HIS A 160 5.12 11.34 16.94
CA HIS A 160 5.42 10.22 17.81
C HIS A 160 6.93 10.09 18.15
N GLY A 161 7.73 11.14 17.90
CA GLY A 161 9.14 11.15 18.27
C GLY A 161 10.05 10.35 17.34
N HIS A 162 9.65 10.14 16.08
CA HIS A 162 10.51 9.51 15.07
C HIS A 162 11.12 10.52 14.11
N THR A 163 12.32 10.22 13.60
CA THR A 163 13.03 11.00 12.58
C THR A 163 13.39 10.12 11.39
N PRO A 164 13.58 10.66 10.18
CA PRO A 164 14.04 9.87 9.04
C PRO A 164 15.35 9.11 9.34
N ALA A 165 15.40 7.82 9.02
CA ALA A 165 16.56 6.97 9.30
C ALA A 165 17.80 7.42 8.52
N VAL A 166 18.91 7.67 9.22
CA VAL A 166 20.21 8.06 8.65
C VAL A 166 21.17 6.86 8.65
N HIS A 167 22.01 6.73 7.62
CA HIS A 167 22.91 5.58 7.39
C HIS A 167 24.06 5.39 8.40
N SER A 168 24.07 6.09 9.53
CA SER A 168 25.10 5.90 10.53
C SER A 168 24.82 4.65 11.36
N GLU A 169 25.42 3.52 10.94
CA GLU A 169 25.78 2.46 11.87
C GLU A 169 26.53 3.10 13.04
N GLY A 170 25.88 3.19 14.21
CA GLY A 170 26.44 3.85 15.39
C GLY A 170 25.85 5.21 15.77
N ALA A 171 24.80 5.70 15.10
CA ALA A 171 23.95 6.72 15.73
C ALA A 171 23.17 6.06 16.88
N HIS A 172 23.77 6.02 18.06
CA HIS A 172 23.00 6.07 19.30
C HIS A 172 21.91 7.13 19.12
N ALA A 173 20.70 6.88 19.62
CA ALA A 173 19.58 7.81 19.61
C ALA A 173 20.01 9.16 20.22
N SER A 174 20.66 10.00 19.42
CA SER A 174 21.07 11.33 19.79
C SER A 174 19.78 12.13 19.71
N ASP A 175 19.34 12.61 20.87
CA ASP A 175 18.15 13.45 21.05
C ASP A 175 16.79 12.74 21.18
N GLY A 176 16.75 11.51 21.73
CA GLY A 176 15.50 10.86 22.17
C GLY A 176 14.53 10.47 21.04
N ALA A 177 14.88 10.72 19.78
CA ALA A 177 14.11 10.36 18.62
C ALA A 177 14.55 9.00 18.03
N SER A 178 13.58 8.18 17.64
CA SER A 178 13.85 6.85 17.06
C SER A 178 13.84 6.93 15.53
N PRO A 179 14.86 6.41 14.82
CA PRO A 179 14.89 6.49 13.36
C PRO A 179 13.74 5.69 12.73
N ALA A 180 13.17 6.19 11.65
CA ALA A 180 12.10 5.57 10.88
C ALA A 180 12.28 5.73 9.37
N ARG A 181 11.88 4.72 8.60
CA ARG A 181 11.93 4.73 7.13
C ARG A 181 10.69 4.09 6.54
N LEU A 182 10.18 4.68 5.46
CA LEU A 182 9.08 4.13 4.69
C LEU A 182 9.63 3.39 3.46
N HIS A 183 9.03 2.24 3.15
CA HIS A 183 9.32 1.43 1.97
C HIS A 183 8.02 1.25 1.18
N TYR A 184 7.81 2.05 0.14
CA TYR A 184 6.60 1.99 -0.67
C TYR A 184 6.66 0.83 -1.65
N ILE A 185 5.70 -0.08 -1.55
CA ILE A 185 5.54 -1.19 -2.48
C ILE A 185 4.72 -0.69 -3.67
N VAL A 186 5.33 -0.68 -4.85
CA VAL A 186 4.73 -0.13 -6.07
C VAL A 186 4.94 -1.06 -7.25
N GLY A 187 4.00 -1.08 -8.19
CA GLY A 187 4.25 -1.65 -9.51
C GLY A 187 4.94 -0.64 -10.43
N THR A 188 5.51 -1.14 -11.54
CA THR A 188 6.20 -0.34 -12.56
C THR A 188 5.38 0.87 -13.04
N ASP A 189 4.07 0.72 -13.26
CA ASP A 189 3.18 1.82 -13.68
C ASP A 189 3.06 2.96 -12.66
N THR A 190 3.06 2.63 -11.37
CA THR A 190 3.02 3.64 -10.30
C THR A 190 4.38 4.28 -10.14
N LEU A 191 5.47 3.51 -10.27
CA LEU A 191 6.83 4.05 -10.27
C LEU A 191 6.99 5.07 -11.40
N VAL A 192 6.61 4.74 -12.65
CA VAL A 192 6.67 5.66 -13.78
C VAL A 192 5.94 6.96 -13.44
N ARG A 193 4.69 6.89 -12.98
CA ARG A 193 3.91 8.08 -12.63
C ARG A 193 4.57 8.97 -11.57
N PHE A 194 5.27 8.38 -10.59
CA PHE A 194 6.04 9.15 -9.62
C PHE A 194 7.19 9.96 -10.26
N PHE A 195 7.78 9.44 -11.33
CA PHE A 195 8.90 10.06 -12.04
C PHE A 195 8.47 10.97 -13.21
N GLU A 196 7.17 11.28 -13.34
CA GLU A 196 6.62 12.11 -14.41
C GLU A 196 6.37 13.56 -13.93
N PRO A 197 7.16 14.56 -14.39
CA PRO A 197 7.09 15.93 -13.87
C PRO A 197 5.74 16.64 -14.00
N LYS A 198 4.90 16.21 -14.95
CA LYS A 198 3.55 16.75 -15.16
C LYS A 198 2.64 16.66 -13.93
N TYR A 199 2.88 15.70 -13.04
CA TYR A 199 2.12 15.56 -11.80
C TYR A 199 2.53 16.56 -10.71
N TYR A 200 3.63 17.28 -10.90
CA TYR A 200 4.23 18.15 -9.88
C TYR A 200 4.32 19.61 -10.31
N GLY A 201 3.53 20.02 -11.31
CA GLY A 201 3.59 21.38 -11.84
C GLY A 201 4.86 21.68 -12.64
N GLY A 202 5.56 20.64 -13.14
CA GLY A 202 6.77 20.77 -13.94
C GLY A 202 8.02 20.26 -13.22
N GLN A 203 9.18 20.52 -13.83
CA GLN A 203 10.46 19.97 -13.42
C GLN A 203 10.88 20.42 -12.01
N GLU A 204 10.71 21.69 -11.66
CA GLU A 204 11.10 22.21 -10.34
C GLU A 204 10.31 21.57 -9.18
N GLY A 205 8.99 21.37 -9.38
CA GLY A 205 8.17 20.71 -8.38
C GLY A 205 8.51 19.23 -8.25
N PHE A 206 8.80 18.57 -9.36
CA PHE A 206 9.28 17.18 -9.36
C PHE A 206 10.59 17.01 -8.60
N GLU A 207 11.59 17.87 -8.87
CA GLU A 207 12.88 17.83 -8.18
C GLU A 207 12.74 18.07 -6.67
N ARG A 208 11.85 18.99 -6.26
CA ARG A 208 11.51 19.23 -4.86
C ARG A 208 10.95 17.98 -4.20
N VAL A 209 10.00 17.31 -4.86
CA VAL A 209 9.39 16.07 -4.33
C VAL A 209 10.41 14.94 -4.26
N CYS A 210 11.26 14.77 -5.28
CA CYS A 210 12.32 13.76 -5.25
C CYS A 210 13.33 14.00 -4.12
N ARG A 211 13.76 15.25 -3.90
CA ARG A 211 14.65 15.60 -2.78
C ARG A 211 13.97 15.29 -1.45
N GLN A 212 12.73 15.72 -1.28
CA GLN A 212 11.98 15.46 -0.05
C GLN A 212 11.85 13.95 0.20
N PHE A 213 11.41 13.19 -0.80
CA PHE A 213 11.12 11.76 -0.68
C PHE A 213 12.38 10.90 -0.45
N PHE A 214 13.39 11.05 -1.29
CA PHE A 214 14.57 10.17 -1.26
C PHE A 214 15.69 10.66 -0.34
N GLU A 215 15.89 11.98 -0.23
CA GLU A 215 17.09 12.53 0.42
C GLU A 215 16.79 13.00 1.85
N VAL A 216 15.64 13.65 2.07
CA VAL A 216 15.22 14.15 3.38
C VAL A 216 14.50 13.07 4.18
N GLU A 217 13.45 12.48 3.60
CA GLU A 217 12.61 11.46 4.23
C GLU A 217 13.21 10.06 4.16
N ARG A 218 14.20 9.86 3.28
CA ARG A 218 14.89 8.59 3.06
C ARG A 218 13.92 7.45 2.72
N THR A 219 12.78 7.79 2.13
CA THR A 219 11.77 6.84 1.68
C THR A 219 12.29 6.09 0.46
N ARG A 220 12.01 4.79 0.41
CA ARG A 220 12.42 3.91 -0.69
C ARG A 220 11.22 3.33 -1.43
N PHE A 221 11.46 2.88 -2.65
CA PHE A 221 10.52 2.04 -3.39
C PHE A 221 10.97 0.59 -3.40
N LEU A 222 10.02 -0.31 -3.14
CA LEU A 222 10.09 -1.72 -3.50
C LEU A 222 9.25 -1.88 -4.78
N CYS A 223 9.91 -1.81 -5.94
CA CYS A 223 9.26 -1.89 -7.24
C CYS A 223 9.05 -3.34 -7.64
N VAL A 224 7.80 -3.80 -7.60
CA VAL A 224 7.42 -5.14 -8.00
C VAL A 224 7.26 -5.18 -9.51
N LYS A 225 8.03 -6.06 -10.16
CA LYS A 225 7.92 -6.31 -11.59
C LYS A 225 6.54 -6.86 -11.93
N ARG A 226 6.05 -6.53 -13.12
CA ARG A 226 4.86 -7.18 -13.67
C ARG A 226 5.18 -8.66 -13.85
N PRO A 227 4.34 -9.55 -13.33
CA PRO A 227 4.49 -10.97 -13.58
C PRO A 227 4.32 -11.23 -15.09
N ALA A 228 5.41 -11.53 -15.78
CA ALA A 228 5.37 -11.92 -17.17
C ALA A 228 4.69 -13.29 -17.24
N SER A 229 3.47 -13.36 -17.81
CA SER A 229 2.78 -14.63 -17.98
C SER A 229 3.72 -15.61 -18.68
N ARG A 230 4.15 -16.66 -17.96
CA ARG A 230 5.29 -17.50 -18.37
C ARG A 230 5.19 -18.16 -19.77
N ASN A 231 4.07 -18.02 -20.48
CA ASN A 231 3.74 -18.77 -21.71
C ASN A 231 3.18 -17.93 -22.89
N SER A 232 3.45 -16.62 -23.03
CA SER A 232 3.04 -15.89 -24.26
C SER A 232 4.13 -14.98 -24.84
N ALA A 233 4.01 -14.67 -26.13
CA ALA A 233 4.86 -13.68 -26.82
C ALA A 233 4.81 -12.29 -26.15
N ASP A 234 3.73 -12.01 -25.41
CA ASP A 234 3.57 -10.78 -24.62
C ASP A 234 4.54 -10.72 -23.43
N ALA A 235 5.06 -11.86 -22.95
CA ALA A 235 5.95 -11.91 -21.79
C ALA A 235 7.29 -11.21 -22.06
N GLU A 236 7.89 -11.47 -23.23
CA GLU A 236 9.14 -10.83 -23.64
C GLU A 236 8.94 -9.34 -23.96
N GLN A 237 7.79 -8.97 -24.53
CA GLN A 237 7.44 -7.58 -24.73
C GLN A 237 7.28 -6.84 -23.40
N VAL A 238 6.57 -7.41 -22.43
CA VAL A 238 6.39 -6.81 -21.10
C VAL A 238 7.74 -6.64 -20.40
N LYS A 239 8.61 -7.65 -20.42
CA LYS A 239 9.97 -7.52 -19.86
C LYS A 239 10.75 -6.39 -20.52
N LYS A 240 10.72 -6.30 -21.84
CA LYS A 240 11.41 -5.25 -22.59
C LYS A 240 10.87 -3.86 -22.24
N GLU A 241 9.55 -3.68 -22.16
CA GLU A 241 8.93 -2.43 -21.74
C GLU A 241 9.35 -2.04 -20.31
N GLU A 242 9.45 -3.01 -19.40
CA GLU A 242 9.92 -2.77 -18.04
C GLU A 242 11.40 -2.40 -17.99
N GLU A 243 12.26 -3.10 -18.74
CA GLU A 243 13.68 -2.77 -18.85
C GLU A 243 13.89 -1.37 -19.43
N GLU A 244 13.13 -0.99 -20.46
CA GLU A 244 13.13 0.35 -21.03
C GLU A 244 12.75 1.40 -19.98
N VAL A 245 11.72 1.15 -19.17
CA VAL A 245 11.33 2.03 -18.07
C VAL A 245 12.45 2.16 -17.03
N LEU A 246 13.00 1.05 -16.55
CA LEU A 246 14.03 1.03 -15.52
C LEU A 246 15.36 1.65 -16.02
N SER A 247 15.59 1.65 -17.34
CA SER A 247 16.75 2.27 -17.96
C SER A 247 16.69 3.80 -18.05
N ARG A 248 15.51 4.42 -17.85
CA ARG A 248 15.36 5.89 -17.86
C ARG A 248 16.28 6.51 -16.80
N ALA A 249 17.05 7.53 -17.17
CA ALA A 249 18.12 8.08 -16.35
C ALA A 249 17.70 8.46 -14.91
N ASN A 250 16.51 9.03 -14.75
CA ASN A 250 15.96 9.43 -13.45
C ASN A 250 15.57 8.24 -12.54
N ILE A 251 15.18 7.10 -13.12
CA ILE A 251 14.86 5.86 -12.39
C ILE A 251 16.14 5.04 -12.17
N ARG A 252 16.94 4.84 -13.23
CA ARG A 252 18.18 4.07 -13.21
C ARG A 252 19.12 4.52 -12.09
N ARG A 253 19.35 5.83 -11.95
CA ARG A 253 20.18 6.38 -10.87
C ARG A 253 19.67 5.97 -9.48
N ARG A 254 18.35 5.93 -9.30
CA ARG A 254 17.71 5.56 -8.02
C ARG A 254 17.77 4.06 -7.75
N VAL A 255 17.77 3.24 -8.80
CA VAL A 255 18.07 1.80 -8.69
C VAL A 255 19.53 1.60 -8.29
N GLU A 256 20.47 2.26 -8.96
CA GLU A 256 21.91 2.15 -8.71
C GLU A 256 22.31 2.58 -7.29
N CYS A 257 21.63 3.58 -6.71
CA CYS A 257 21.88 4.03 -5.33
C CYS A 257 21.02 3.34 -4.26
N GLY A 258 20.18 2.37 -4.64
CA GLY A 258 19.35 1.59 -3.72
C GLY A 258 18.10 2.30 -3.18
N ASP A 259 17.71 3.43 -3.77
CA ASP A 259 16.45 4.13 -3.46
C ASP A 259 15.23 3.40 -4.07
N VAL A 260 15.45 2.67 -5.17
CA VAL A 260 14.47 1.79 -5.81
C VAL A 260 15.03 0.37 -5.85
N VAL A 261 14.42 -0.54 -5.11
CA VAL A 261 14.76 -1.97 -5.11
C VAL A 261 13.74 -2.69 -5.97
N VAL A 262 14.20 -3.35 -7.03
CA VAL A 262 13.33 -4.11 -7.93
C VAL A 262 13.20 -5.55 -7.41
N VAL A 263 11.97 -6.03 -7.30
CA VAL A 263 11.64 -7.33 -6.70
C VAL A 263 10.67 -8.12 -7.59
N ASP A 264 10.78 -9.44 -7.52
CA ASP A 264 9.89 -10.40 -8.19
C ASP A 264 8.95 -11.03 -7.14
N VAL A 265 7.64 -11.02 -7.42
CA VAL A 265 6.62 -11.59 -6.52
C VAL A 265 5.73 -12.55 -7.32
N PRO A 266 6.18 -13.80 -7.55
CA PRO A 266 5.46 -14.75 -8.41
C PRO A 266 4.07 -15.12 -7.87
N GLU A 267 3.84 -15.04 -6.56
CA GLU A 267 2.54 -15.30 -5.93
C GLU A 267 1.46 -14.29 -6.33
N ALA A 268 1.86 -13.11 -6.82
CA ALA A 268 0.95 -12.09 -7.34
C ALA A 268 0.61 -12.29 -8.83
N GLU A 269 1.23 -13.26 -9.52
CA GLU A 269 1.09 -13.48 -10.95
C GLU A 269 -0.36 -13.71 -11.40
N GLY A 270 -0.83 -12.90 -12.35
CA GLY A 270 -2.17 -13.03 -12.93
C GLY A 270 -3.33 -12.69 -11.99
N ILE A 271 -3.07 -12.17 -10.78
CA ILE A 271 -4.09 -11.81 -9.79
C ILE A 271 -4.26 -10.30 -9.76
N SER A 272 -5.46 -9.81 -10.10
CA SER A 272 -5.80 -8.39 -10.00
C SER A 272 -7.20 -8.19 -9.43
N SER A 273 -7.41 -7.06 -8.76
CA SER A 273 -8.76 -6.69 -8.27
C SER A 273 -9.78 -6.65 -9.42
N THR A 274 -9.39 -6.22 -10.61
CA THR A 274 -10.26 -6.22 -11.80
C THR A 274 -10.70 -7.64 -12.18
N ARG A 275 -9.82 -8.64 -12.08
CA ARG A 275 -10.17 -10.04 -12.32
C ARG A 275 -11.19 -10.53 -11.28
N VAL A 276 -11.02 -10.18 -10.01
CA VAL A 276 -11.98 -10.51 -8.96
C VAL A 276 -13.35 -9.88 -9.24
N ARG A 277 -13.40 -8.60 -9.59
CA ARG A 277 -14.66 -7.92 -9.93
C ARG A 277 -15.36 -8.56 -11.13
N LYS A 278 -14.61 -8.85 -12.21
CA LYS A 278 -15.15 -9.54 -13.40
C LYS A 278 -15.74 -10.92 -13.07
N LEU A 279 -15.08 -11.68 -12.19
CA LEU A 279 -15.59 -12.97 -11.74
C LEU A 279 -16.91 -12.83 -10.97
N LEU A 280 -16.98 -11.87 -10.04
CA LEU A 280 -18.18 -11.65 -9.22
C LEU A 280 -19.37 -11.17 -10.05
N GLN A 281 -19.12 -10.25 -11.00
CA GLN A 281 -20.11 -9.68 -11.91
C GLN A 281 -20.49 -10.59 -13.09
N GLY A 282 -19.72 -11.65 -13.34
CA GLY A 282 -19.97 -12.57 -14.44
C GLY A 282 -21.21 -13.45 -14.23
N SER A 283 -21.59 -14.23 -15.24
CA SER A 283 -22.79 -15.09 -15.19
C SER A 283 -22.50 -16.56 -14.83
N GLN A 284 -21.28 -16.86 -14.36
CA GLN A 284 -20.89 -18.23 -14.02
C GLN A 284 -21.74 -18.80 -12.86
N PRO A 285 -21.94 -20.14 -12.78
CA PRO A 285 -22.60 -20.78 -11.66
C PRO A 285 -21.96 -20.44 -10.31
N ALA A 286 -22.76 -20.37 -9.24
CA ALA A 286 -22.31 -19.96 -7.91
C ALA A 286 -21.15 -20.82 -7.37
N GLU A 287 -21.19 -22.14 -7.56
CA GLU A 287 -20.12 -23.05 -7.14
C GLU A 287 -18.81 -22.83 -7.90
N GLN A 288 -18.91 -22.57 -9.21
CA GLN A 288 -17.74 -22.23 -10.03
C GLN A 288 -17.14 -20.90 -9.56
N LYS A 289 -17.97 -19.86 -9.37
CA LYS A 289 -17.51 -18.57 -8.83
C LYS A 289 -16.83 -18.73 -7.48
N ARG A 290 -17.41 -19.52 -6.58
CA ARG A 290 -16.84 -19.79 -5.25
C ARG A 290 -15.47 -20.45 -5.34
N THR A 291 -15.31 -21.40 -6.26
CA THR A 291 -14.05 -22.12 -6.46
C THR A 291 -12.98 -21.20 -7.04
N GLU A 292 -13.30 -20.45 -8.09
CA GLU A 292 -12.36 -19.50 -8.71
C GLU A 292 -12.00 -18.34 -7.76
N LEU A 293 -12.96 -17.86 -6.97
CA LEU A 293 -12.74 -16.75 -6.04
C LEU A 293 -11.71 -17.13 -4.97
N LYS A 294 -11.76 -18.36 -4.44
CA LYS A 294 -10.79 -18.88 -3.45
C LYS A 294 -9.35 -18.92 -3.97
N GLN A 295 -9.14 -18.90 -5.28
CA GLN A 295 -7.81 -18.82 -5.87
C GLN A 295 -7.29 -17.37 -5.96
N LEU A 296 -8.20 -16.39 -6.00
CA LEU A 296 -7.86 -14.99 -6.21
C LEU A 296 -7.74 -14.18 -4.92
N VAL A 297 -8.47 -14.56 -3.87
CA VAL A 297 -8.52 -13.84 -2.60
C VAL A 297 -8.39 -14.81 -1.42
N THR A 298 -8.12 -14.28 -0.23
CA THR A 298 -7.98 -15.08 0.98
C THR A 298 -9.34 -15.69 1.38
N PRO A 299 -9.36 -16.78 2.17
CA PRO A 299 -10.62 -17.41 2.58
C PRO A 299 -11.58 -16.44 3.29
N SER A 300 -11.06 -15.56 4.15
CA SER A 300 -11.84 -14.57 4.90
C SER A 300 -12.49 -13.54 3.98
N ILE A 301 -11.75 -13.05 2.98
CA ILE A 301 -12.26 -12.13 1.96
C ILE A 301 -13.27 -12.83 1.04
N ALA A 302 -13.01 -14.07 0.63
CA ALA A 302 -13.93 -14.84 -0.21
C ALA A 302 -15.29 -15.03 0.49
N GLU A 303 -15.28 -15.37 1.78
CA GLU A 303 -16.49 -15.52 2.58
C GLU A 303 -17.27 -14.21 2.66
N TYR A 304 -16.60 -13.09 2.93
CA TYR A 304 -17.23 -11.77 2.97
C TYR A 304 -17.89 -11.41 1.64
N LEU A 305 -17.17 -11.58 0.53
CA LEU A 305 -17.64 -11.26 -0.82
C LEU A 305 -18.83 -12.12 -1.28
N LEU A 306 -18.95 -13.36 -0.78
CA LEU A 306 -20.04 -14.27 -1.12
C LEU A 306 -21.29 -14.05 -0.26
N ASN A 307 -21.12 -13.63 1.00
CA ASN A 307 -22.23 -13.53 1.95
C ASN A 307 -22.97 -12.20 1.87
N GLU A 308 -22.29 -11.10 1.53
CA GLU A 308 -22.92 -9.79 1.47
C GLU A 308 -23.45 -9.48 0.07
N GLN A 309 -24.71 -9.89 -0.18
CA GLN A 309 -25.43 -9.69 -1.44
C GLN A 309 -25.55 -8.20 -1.86
N SER A 310 -25.37 -7.27 -0.91
CA SER A 310 -25.47 -5.81 -1.13
C SER A 310 -24.14 -5.13 -1.48
N ILE A 311 -23.02 -5.86 -1.59
CA ILE A 311 -21.70 -5.26 -1.85
C ILE A 311 -21.65 -4.46 -3.18
N TRP A 312 -22.44 -4.91 -4.17
CA TRP A 312 -22.42 -4.41 -5.55
C TRP A 312 -23.68 -3.64 -5.96
N MET A 313 -24.67 -3.49 -5.06
CA MET A 313 -25.89 -2.73 -5.35
C MET A 313 -25.64 -1.25 -5.06
N GLU A 314 -25.88 -0.41 -6.08
CA GLU A 314 -25.84 1.05 -6.00
C GLU A 314 -26.90 1.58 -5.01
#